data_AF-A0A933INC3-F1
#
_entry.id   AF-A0A933INC3-F1
#
_cell.length_a   1.000
_cell.length_b   1.000
_cell.length_c   1.000
_cell.angle_alpha   90.00
_cell.angle_beta   90.00
_cell.angle_gamma   90.00
#
_symmetry.space_group_name_H-M   'P 1'
#
loop_
_entity.id
_entity.type
_entity.pdbx_description
1 polymer ?
#
loop_
_entity_poly.entity_id
_entity_poly.type
_entity_poly.pdbx_seq_one_letter_code
_entity_poly.pdbx_strand_id
1 'polypeptide(L)'
;MGNNDYRIDSHVHLDRILEGDPARVDWMIERNLAPISWAFSEGRDSFQAVRSYLEEQKELVRRLNLRGLRCYHVVGIHPRCIPPEAGWDLPPEVFLTDLFLRFREDPYCLGVGEIGLETGSDLEIAVFKAHLKALNSYREGCVCVHTPREDKVRVMLKALDILEQADLDPNRIVVDHLTPETVGSALERGFWAGVTMSPIKCGPEDVLAILDRFPKARERVMLNTDSNHDFYEDLFRFVHSRSTRQDWAYRIGFENTARFFGILDRF
;
A
#
# COMPACT_ATOMS: atom_id res chain seq x y z
N MET A 1 -4.43 23.99 -13.94
CA MET A 1 -3.52 23.05 -13.28
C MET A 1 -2.80 22.32 -14.39
N GLY A 2 -1.46 22.40 -14.45
CA GLY A 2 -0.69 21.72 -15.50
C GLY A 2 -0.92 20.22 -15.39
N ASN A 3 -1.22 19.56 -16.49
CA ASN A 3 -1.44 18.11 -16.50
C ASN A 3 -0.10 17.45 -16.18
N ASN A 4 0.00 16.80 -15.02
CA ASN A 4 1.17 16.01 -14.68
C ASN A 4 1.16 14.73 -15.52
N ASP A 5 2.25 14.44 -16.22
CA ASP A 5 2.37 13.24 -17.06
C ASP A 5 2.65 11.97 -16.26
N TYR A 6 2.89 12.08 -14.94
CA TYR A 6 3.06 10.91 -14.09
C TYR A 6 1.76 10.17 -13.79
N ARG A 7 1.90 8.87 -13.56
CA ARG A 7 0.93 8.03 -12.86
C ARG A 7 1.61 7.43 -11.64
N ILE A 8 0.83 7.05 -10.64
CA ILE A 8 1.33 6.39 -9.44
C ILE A 8 0.64 5.04 -9.30
N ASP A 9 1.45 3.98 -9.21
CA ASP A 9 0.98 2.68 -8.75
C ASP A 9 1.10 2.65 -7.23
N SER A 10 -0.04 2.69 -6.53
CA SER A 10 -0.03 2.92 -5.07
C SER A 10 0.46 1.73 -4.25
N HIS A 11 0.62 0.55 -4.86
CA HIS A 11 1.06 -0.67 -4.19
C HIS A 11 1.66 -1.67 -5.19
N VAL A 12 2.97 -1.89 -5.05
CA VAL A 12 3.72 -3.00 -5.67
C VAL A 12 4.72 -3.58 -4.67
N HIS A 13 5.41 -4.66 -5.04
CA HIS A 13 6.59 -5.16 -4.32
C HIS A 13 7.83 -5.10 -5.22
N LEU A 14 8.58 -3.99 -5.14
CA LEU A 14 9.68 -3.71 -6.08
C LEU A 14 10.83 -4.72 -6.03
N ASP A 15 11.13 -5.25 -4.84
CA ASP A 15 12.09 -6.33 -4.64
C ASP A 15 11.70 -7.57 -5.48
N ARG A 16 10.42 -7.95 -5.43
CA ARG A 16 9.88 -9.11 -6.16
C ARG A 16 9.79 -8.88 -7.66
N ILE A 17 9.43 -7.67 -8.09
CA ILE A 17 9.45 -7.29 -9.52
C ILE A 17 10.86 -7.45 -10.08
N LEU A 18 11.89 -7.01 -9.35
CA LEU A 18 13.28 -7.13 -9.79
C LEU A 18 13.78 -8.59 -9.82
N GLU A 19 13.28 -9.44 -8.92
CA GLU A 19 13.56 -10.88 -8.95
C GLU A 19 12.91 -11.57 -10.16
N GLY A 20 11.69 -11.15 -10.54
CA GLY A 20 10.93 -11.73 -11.66
C GLY A 20 11.35 -11.20 -13.04
N ASP A 21 11.25 -9.88 -13.24
CA ASP A 21 11.56 -9.21 -14.50
C ASP A 21 12.14 -7.81 -14.25
N PRO A 22 13.48 -7.67 -14.15
CA PRO A 22 14.11 -6.39 -13.85
C PRO A 22 13.96 -5.34 -14.95
N ALA A 23 13.60 -5.73 -16.19
CA ALA A 23 13.37 -4.79 -17.29
C ALA A 23 12.13 -3.92 -17.05
N ARG A 24 11.24 -4.31 -16.12
CA ARG A 24 10.07 -3.51 -15.73
C ARG A 24 10.41 -2.19 -15.07
N VAL A 25 11.60 -2.07 -14.48
CA VAL A 25 12.09 -0.78 -13.98
C VAL A 25 12.24 0.24 -15.11
N ASP A 26 12.88 -0.16 -16.22
CA ASP A 26 13.08 0.74 -17.35
C ASP A 26 11.73 1.07 -18.02
N TRP A 27 10.82 0.09 -18.11
CA TRP A 27 9.46 0.31 -18.58
C TRP A 27 8.70 1.37 -17.77
N MET A 28 8.83 1.36 -16.43
CA MET A 28 8.23 2.34 -15.53
C MET A 28 8.84 3.73 -15.68
N ILE A 29 10.18 3.81 -15.80
CA ILE A 29 10.91 5.08 -16.04
C ILE A 29 10.45 5.73 -17.34
N GLU A 30 10.43 4.98 -18.44
CA GLU A 30 10.03 5.48 -19.77
C GLU A 30 8.59 6.02 -19.82
N ARG A 31 7.75 5.58 -18.89
CA ARG A 31 6.31 5.89 -18.86
C ARG A 31 5.90 6.81 -17.73
N ASN A 32 6.86 7.35 -16.96
CA ASN A 32 6.58 8.16 -15.78
C ASN A 32 5.60 7.46 -14.81
N LEU A 33 5.74 6.14 -14.63
CA LEU A 33 4.98 5.40 -13.62
C LEU A 33 5.81 5.34 -12.33
N ALA A 34 5.33 6.00 -11.29
CA ALA A 34 5.97 6.01 -9.98
C ALA A 34 5.36 4.91 -9.09
N PRO A 35 6.14 3.88 -8.68
CA PRO A 35 5.65 2.84 -7.78
C PRO A 35 5.83 3.20 -6.31
N ILE A 36 4.92 2.72 -5.47
CA ILE A 36 5.07 2.69 -4.01
C ILE A 36 5.22 1.22 -3.58
N SER A 37 6.41 0.88 -3.07
CA SER A 37 6.77 -0.47 -2.65
C SER A 37 6.27 -0.76 -1.24
N TRP A 38 5.44 -1.79 -1.08
CA TRP A 38 4.96 -2.22 0.24
C TRP A 38 5.77 -3.41 0.74
N ALA A 39 6.03 -3.47 2.04
CA ALA A 39 6.83 -4.52 2.64
C ALA A 39 6.08 -5.85 2.72
N PHE A 40 6.70 -6.94 2.25
CA PHE A 40 6.16 -8.30 2.37
C PHE A 40 6.96 -9.18 3.34
N SER A 41 8.30 -9.14 3.33
CA SER A 41 9.18 -9.87 4.28
C SER A 41 8.96 -11.40 4.38
N GLU A 42 8.56 -12.04 3.28
CA GLU A 42 8.35 -13.49 3.26
C GLU A 42 9.61 -14.28 3.65
N GLY A 43 9.42 -15.34 4.43
CA GLY A 43 10.49 -16.25 4.85
C GLY A 43 11.40 -15.70 5.95
N ARG A 44 11.08 -14.55 6.56
CA ARG A 44 11.82 -14.01 7.71
C ARG A 44 11.26 -14.58 9.00
N ASP A 45 12.11 -15.24 9.78
CA ASP A 45 11.74 -16.04 10.95
C ASP A 45 11.98 -15.34 12.30
N SER A 46 12.49 -14.11 12.27
CA SER A 46 12.79 -13.30 13.45
C SER A 46 12.59 -11.81 13.16
N PHE A 47 12.39 -11.02 14.21
CA PHE A 47 12.33 -9.56 14.08
C PHE A 47 13.63 -8.96 13.55
N GLN A 48 14.79 -9.55 13.88
CA GLN A 48 16.06 -9.16 13.27
C GLN A 48 16.06 -9.37 11.75
N ALA A 49 15.56 -10.51 11.27
CA ALA A 49 15.51 -10.80 9.84
C ALA A 49 14.53 -9.87 9.10
N VAL A 50 13.37 -9.55 9.72
CA VAL A 50 12.42 -8.56 9.21
C VAL A 50 13.09 -7.19 9.10
N ARG A 51 13.80 -6.73 10.13
CA ARG A 51 14.53 -5.46 10.11
C ARG A 51 15.57 -5.41 8.99
N SER A 52 16.37 -6.46 8.83
CA SER A 52 17.37 -6.53 7.75
C SER A 52 16.71 -6.40 6.37
N TYR A 53 15.59 -7.10 6.15
CA TYR A 53 14.82 -6.99 4.90
C TYR A 53 14.33 -5.56 4.62
N LEU A 54 13.85 -4.85 5.64
CA LEU A 54 13.35 -3.48 5.47
C LEU A 54 14.49 -2.49 5.16
N GLU A 55 15.67 -2.68 5.73
CA GLU A 55 16.87 -1.88 5.38
C GLU A 55 17.33 -2.17 3.94
N GLU A 56 17.22 -3.41 3.47
CA GLU A 56 17.47 -3.78 2.08
C GLU A 56 16.47 -3.11 1.12
N GLN A 57 15.17 -3.08 1.46
CA GLN A 57 14.13 -2.36 0.71
C GLN A 57 14.44 -0.86 0.62
N LYS A 58 14.83 -0.23 1.72
CA LYS A 58 15.24 1.18 1.75
C LYS A 58 16.40 1.47 0.81
N GLU A 59 17.46 0.67 0.87
CA GLU A 59 18.62 0.87 -0.02
C GLU A 59 18.24 0.60 -1.48
N LEU A 60 17.37 -0.38 -1.74
CA LEU A 60 16.84 -0.62 -3.08
C LEU A 60 16.12 0.61 -3.64
N VAL A 61 15.17 1.17 -2.89
CA VAL A 61 14.40 2.37 -3.28
C VAL A 61 15.32 3.54 -3.55
N ARG A 62 16.34 3.75 -2.72
CA ARG A 62 17.35 4.79 -2.93
C ARG A 62 18.11 4.59 -4.24
N ARG A 63 18.57 3.37 -4.54
CA ARG A 63 19.27 3.05 -5.80
C ARG A 63 18.38 3.24 -7.03
N LEU A 64 17.10 2.89 -6.94
CA LEU A 64 16.15 3.06 -8.04
C LEU A 64 15.86 4.54 -8.34
N ASN A 65 15.72 5.37 -7.30
CA ASN A 65 15.61 6.83 -7.48
C ASN A 65 16.86 7.43 -8.13
N LEU A 66 18.07 6.96 -7.76
CA LEU A 66 19.32 7.39 -8.41
C LEU A 66 19.40 6.96 -9.89
N ARG A 67 18.70 5.89 -10.29
CA ARG A 67 18.56 5.46 -11.69
C ARG A 67 17.49 6.24 -12.47
N GLY A 68 16.72 7.11 -11.80
CA GLY A 68 15.64 7.89 -12.40
C GLY A 68 14.24 7.29 -12.23
N LEU A 69 14.08 6.16 -11.54
CA LEU A 69 12.75 5.68 -11.15
C LEU A 69 12.30 6.43 -9.90
N ARG A 70 11.37 7.38 -10.07
CA ARG A 70 10.72 8.04 -8.92
C ARG A 70 9.86 7.00 -8.18
N CYS A 71 10.37 6.50 -7.06
CA CYS A 71 9.67 5.48 -6.27
C CYS A 71 9.79 5.74 -4.78
N TYR A 72 8.87 5.15 -4.04
CA TYR A 72 8.77 5.31 -2.59
C TYR A 72 8.48 3.96 -1.92
N HIS A 73 8.49 3.92 -0.60
CA HIS A 73 8.14 2.71 0.14
C HIS A 73 7.38 2.98 1.44
N VAL A 74 6.75 1.93 1.94
CA VAL A 74 6.17 1.86 3.29
C VAL A 74 6.73 0.65 4.01
N VAL A 75 6.82 0.74 5.34
CA VAL A 75 7.46 -0.30 6.17
C VAL A 75 6.50 -0.90 7.19
N GLY A 76 6.56 -2.21 7.37
CA GLY A 76 5.63 -2.92 8.24
C GLY A 76 5.88 -4.41 8.20
N ILE A 77 4.99 -5.16 8.84
CA ILE A 77 4.98 -6.62 8.81
C ILE A 77 3.64 -7.09 8.27
N HIS A 78 3.69 -7.66 7.07
CA HIS A 78 2.52 -8.26 6.43
C HIS A 78 1.96 -9.39 7.32
N PRO A 79 0.63 -9.55 7.49
CA PRO A 79 0.03 -10.57 8.38
C PRO A 79 0.49 -12.01 8.09
N ARG A 80 0.70 -12.35 6.81
CA ARG A 80 1.26 -13.65 6.37
C ARG A 80 2.76 -13.84 6.65
N CYS A 81 3.46 -12.80 7.07
CA CYS A 81 4.91 -12.81 7.25
C CYS A 81 5.31 -12.41 8.67
N ILE A 82 4.36 -12.52 9.61
CA ILE A 82 4.66 -12.40 11.03
C ILE A 82 5.62 -13.53 11.41
N PRO A 83 6.83 -13.22 11.93
CA PRO A 83 7.77 -14.25 12.34
C PRO A 83 7.18 -15.07 13.50
N PRO A 84 7.51 -16.36 13.63
CA PRO A 84 7.09 -17.17 14.77
C PRO A 84 7.49 -16.52 16.10
N GLU A 85 6.66 -16.66 17.14
CA GLU A 85 6.91 -16.03 18.46
C GLU A 85 8.28 -16.39 19.06
N ALA A 86 8.80 -17.58 18.76
CA ALA A 86 10.14 -18.01 19.19
C ALA A 86 11.29 -17.14 18.62
N GLY A 87 11.05 -16.42 17.53
CA GLY A 87 11.98 -15.50 16.89
C GLY A 87 11.87 -14.05 17.36
N TRP A 88 11.06 -13.78 18.39
CA TRP A 88 10.85 -12.43 18.93
C TRP A 88 11.86 -12.15 20.03
N ASP A 89 12.82 -11.26 19.77
CA ASP A 89 13.79 -10.77 20.74
C ASP A 89 13.23 -9.65 21.64
N LEU A 90 12.12 -9.04 21.22
CA LEU A 90 11.43 -7.94 21.89
C LEU A 90 9.91 -8.12 21.77
N PRO A 91 9.10 -7.49 22.65
CA PRO A 91 7.67 -7.36 22.41
C PRO A 91 7.40 -6.66 21.06
N PRO A 92 6.38 -7.09 20.28
CA PRO A 92 6.10 -6.52 18.96
C PRO A 92 5.98 -4.99 18.95
N GLU A 93 5.30 -4.41 19.93
CA GLU A 93 5.11 -2.95 20.03
C GLU A 93 6.43 -2.19 20.20
N VAL A 94 7.39 -2.76 20.95
CA VAL A 94 8.72 -2.17 21.17
C VAL A 94 9.55 -2.25 19.90
N PHE A 95 9.57 -3.41 19.25
CA PHE A 95 10.25 -3.60 17.97
C PHE A 95 9.71 -2.64 16.90
N LEU A 96 8.39 -2.55 16.77
CA LEU A 96 7.73 -1.69 15.77
C LEU A 96 7.96 -0.20 16.04
N THR A 97 7.96 0.23 17.31
CA THR A 97 8.27 1.61 17.67
C THR A 97 9.70 1.98 17.27
N ASP A 98 10.66 1.11 17.59
CA ASP A 98 12.06 1.29 17.18
C ASP A 98 12.20 1.32 15.65
N LEU A 99 11.53 0.40 14.95
CA LEU A 99 11.50 0.34 13.50
C LEU A 99 10.98 1.66 12.90
N PHE A 100 9.79 2.12 13.29
CA PHE A 100 9.22 3.34 12.70
C PHE A 100 10.07 4.58 12.98
N LEU A 101 10.69 4.67 14.17
CA LEU A 101 11.60 5.78 14.48
C LEU A 101 12.86 5.80 13.60
N ARG A 102 13.34 4.65 13.11
CA ARG A 102 14.48 4.59 12.18
C ARG A 102 14.11 5.02 10.77
N PHE A 103 12.91 4.67 10.33
CA PHE A 103 12.45 4.94 8.96
C PHE A 103 11.79 6.31 8.79
N ARG A 104 11.40 6.99 9.88
CA ARG A 104 10.79 8.33 9.84
C ARG A 104 11.65 9.39 9.14
N GLU A 105 12.98 9.25 9.21
CA GLU A 105 13.92 10.22 8.63
C GLU A 105 14.29 9.87 7.18
N ASP A 106 13.80 8.74 6.64
CA ASP A 106 14.02 8.36 5.26
C ASP A 106 13.10 9.19 4.34
N PRO A 107 13.63 10.04 3.45
CA PRO A 107 12.82 10.88 2.58
C PRO A 107 11.92 10.09 1.61
N TYR A 108 12.23 8.81 1.37
CA TYR A 108 11.45 7.94 0.50
C TYR A 108 10.43 7.06 1.24
N CYS A 109 10.48 7.00 2.58
CA CYS A 109 9.52 6.27 3.38
C CYS A 109 8.28 7.13 3.61
N LEU A 110 7.12 6.68 3.13
CA LEU A 110 5.87 7.46 3.18
C LEU A 110 4.96 7.06 4.36
N GLY A 111 5.29 5.98 5.07
CA GLY A 111 4.41 5.48 6.11
C GLY A 111 4.64 4.02 6.46
N VAL A 112 3.60 3.42 7.01
CA VAL A 112 3.59 2.05 7.53
C VAL A 112 2.69 1.17 6.69
N GLY A 113 3.24 0.03 6.26
CA GLY A 113 2.59 -0.94 5.41
C GLY A 113 3.58 -2.01 4.92
N GLU A 114 3.14 -3.17 4.46
CA GLU A 114 1.75 -3.63 4.49
C GLU A 114 1.40 -4.22 5.86
N ILE A 115 0.29 -3.80 6.45
CA ILE A 115 -0.17 -4.30 7.77
C ILE A 115 -1.64 -4.70 7.69
N GLY A 116 -2.16 -5.53 8.59
CA GLY A 116 -3.59 -5.87 8.60
C GLY A 116 -3.85 -7.29 9.06
N LEU A 117 -4.87 -7.92 8.49
CA LEU A 117 -5.30 -9.29 8.82
C LEU A 117 -5.40 -10.13 7.53
N GLU A 118 -4.98 -11.39 7.59
CA GLU A 118 -5.19 -12.37 6.51
C GLU A 118 -6.29 -13.38 6.90
N THR A 119 -6.18 -13.96 8.09
CA THR A 119 -7.14 -14.97 8.59
C THR A 119 -7.98 -14.44 9.74
N GLY A 120 -7.57 -13.31 10.33
CA GLY A 120 -8.17 -12.75 11.53
C GLY A 120 -7.84 -13.52 12.80
N SER A 121 -6.69 -14.22 12.81
CA SER A 121 -6.16 -14.95 13.96
C SER A 121 -5.76 -14.00 15.11
N ASP A 122 -5.67 -14.54 16.32
CA ASP A 122 -5.30 -13.74 17.50
C ASP A 122 -3.90 -13.15 17.40
N LEU A 123 -2.97 -13.90 16.78
CA LEU A 123 -1.61 -13.43 16.51
C LEU A 123 -1.61 -12.22 15.56
N GLU A 124 -2.33 -12.32 14.44
CA GLU A 124 -2.46 -11.21 13.48
C GLU A 124 -3.08 -9.97 14.14
N ILE A 125 -4.12 -10.14 14.96
CA ILE A 125 -4.77 -9.04 15.67
C ILE A 125 -3.82 -8.38 16.67
N ALA A 126 -3.07 -9.19 17.44
CA ALA A 126 -2.13 -8.68 18.41
C ALA A 126 -1.03 -7.84 17.74
N VAL A 127 -0.47 -8.36 16.64
CA VAL A 127 0.56 -7.67 15.85
C VAL A 127 -0.01 -6.44 15.14
N PHE A 128 -1.20 -6.52 14.54
CA PHE A 128 -1.84 -5.38 13.89
C PHE A 128 -2.10 -4.25 14.90
N LYS A 129 -2.65 -4.56 16.08
CA LYS A 129 -2.81 -3.58 17.16
C LYS A 129 -1.48 -3.01 17.64
N ALA A 130 -0.40 -3.81 17.67
CA ALA A 130 0.94 -3.33 18.02
C ALA A 130 1.47 -2.31 17.00
N HIS A 131 1.21 -2.50 15.69
CA HIS A 131 1.54 -1.50 14.66
C HIS A 131 0.79 -0.18 14.93
N LEU A 132 -0.52 -0.25 15.17
CA LEU A 132 -1.35 0.95 15.42
C LEU A 132 -0.92 1.69 16.69
N LYS A 133 -0.52 0.98 17.75
CA LYS A 133 0.04 1.60 18.96
C LYS A 133 1.39 2.25 18.71
N ALA A 134 2.30 1.58 18.01
CA ALA A 134 3.62 2.11 17.69
C ALA A 134 3.51 3.39 16.82
N LEU A 135 2.50 3.48 15.95
CA LEU A 135 2.19 4.65 15.14
C LEU A 135 1.83 5.91 15.96
N ASN A 136 1.43 5.80 17.23
CA ASN A 136 1.24 6.97 18.09
C ASN A 136 2.54 7.77 18.30
N SER A 137 3.69 7.11 18.14
CA SER A 137 5.02 7.72 18.16
C SER A 137 5.43 8.32 16.81
N TYR A 138 4.66 8.06 15.75
CA TYR A 138 4.94 8.43 14.36
C TYR A 138 3.72 9.11 13.70
N ARG A 139 3.49 10.37 14.06
CA ARG A 139 2.24 11.10 13.76
C ARG A 139 2.06 11.56 12.30
N GLU A 140 3.07 11.43 11.44
CA GLU A 140 3.01 12.00 10.08
C GLU A 140 2.88 10.96 8.97
N GLY A 141 3.28 9.70 9.18
CA GLY A 141 3.25 8.67 8.12
C GLY A 141 1.84 8.21 7.73
N CYS A 142 1.64 7.77 6.49
CA CYS A 142 0.42 7.08 6.08
C CYS A 142 0.34 5.67 6.67
N VAL A 143 -0.85 5.07 6.66
CA VAL A 143 -1.11 3.70 7.12
C VAL A 143 -1.77 2.92 5.99
N CYS A 144 -1.10 1.87 5.55
CA CYS A 144 -1.45 1.06 4.39
C CYS A 144 -1.89 -0.33 4.85
N VAL A 145 -3.19 -0.59 4.76
CA VAL A 145 -3.83 -1.76 5.37
C VAL A 145 -4.26 -2.78 4.33
N HIS A 146 -3.71 -3.99 4.45
CA HIS A 146 -4.10 -5.19 3.73
C HIS A 146 -5.53 -5.63 4.04
N THR A 147 -6.22 -6.18 3.04
CA THR A 147 -7.42 -6.99 3.26
C THR A 147 -7.27 -8.37 2.63
N PRO A 148 -7.78 -9.41 3.30
CA PRO A 148 -7.41 -10.79 2.98
C PRO A 148 -7.97 -11.29 1.65
N ARG A 149 -7.42 -12.41 1.19
CA ARG A 149 -7.84 -13.07 -0.06
C ARG A 149 -9.10 -13.92 0.13
N GLU A 150 -9.19 -14.61 1.26
CA GLU A 150 -10.32 -15.47 1.61
C GLU A 150 -11.17 -14.83 2.72
N ASP A 151 -12.47 -15.16 2.76
CA ASP A 151 -13.40 -14.66 3.77
C ASP A 151 -13.35 -13.12 3.96
N LYS A 152 -13.19 -12.43 2.81
CA LYS A 152 -12.78 -11.02 2.74
C LYS A 152 -13.66 -10.10 3.55
N VAL A 153 -14.98 -10.22 3.42
CA VAL A 153 -15.93 -9.34 4.10
C VAL A 153 -15.79 -9.46 5.63
N ARG A 154 -15.77 -10.68 6.18
CA ARG A 154 -15.75 -10.89 7.63
C ARG A 154 -14.46 -10.37 8.25
N VAL A 155 -13.32 -10.75 7.69
CA VAL A 155 -12.00 -10.39 8.25
C VAL A 155 -11.68 -8.92 7.99
N MET A 156 -12.08 -8.35 6.84
CA MET A 156 -11.96 -6.91 6.59
C MET A 156 -12.77 -6.11 7.61
N LEU A 157 -14.05 -6.46 7.86
CA LEU A 157 -14.86 -5.73 8.85
C LEU A 157 -14.19 -5.73 10.23
N LYS A 158 -13.60 -6.86 10.63
CA LYS A 158 -12.81 -6.97 11.86
C LYS A 158 -11.59 -6.02 11.88
N ALA A 159 -10.88 -5.89 10.75
CA ALA A 159 -9.78 -4.94 10.63
C ALA A 159 -10.28 -3.48 10.70
N LEU A 160 -11.41 -3.16 10.05
CA LEU A 160 -12.02 -1.84 10.09
C LEU A 160 -12.45 -1.46 11.51
N ASP A 161 -13.06 -2.38 12.25
CA ASP A 161 -13.47 -2.15 13.64
C ASP A 161 -12.26 -1.88 14.56
N ILE A 162 -11.11 -2.54 14.29
CA ILE A 162 -9.86 -2.27 15.00
C ILE A 162 -9.32 -0.87 14.66
N LEU A 163 -9.41 -0.46 13.40
CA LEU A 163 -8.96 0.87 12.95
C LEU A 163 -9.81 2.00 13.53
N GLU A 164 -11.13 1.83 13.63
CA GLU A 164 -12.03 2.81 14.25
C GLU A 164 -11.78 3.00 15.75
N GLN A 165 -11.26 1.96 16.41
CA GLN A 165 -10.86 2.01 17.82
C GLN A 165 -9.45 2.59 18.02
N ALA A 166 -8.67 2.75 16.95
CA ALA A 166 -7.36 3.37 17.02
C ALA A 166 -7.48 4.90 17.01
N ASP A 167 -6.66 5.58 17.82
CA ASP A 167 -6.58 7.04 17.88
C ASP A 167 -5.75 7.60 16.71
N LEU A 168 -6.18 7.33 15.47
CA LEU A 168 -5.52 7.73 14.23
C LEU A 168 -6.51 8.49 13.33
N ASP A 169 -6.01 9.50 12.61
CA ASP A 169 -6.82 10.22 11.62
C ASP A 169 -7.19 9.28 10.45
N PRO A 170 -8.49 9.03 10.19
CA PRO A 170 -8.93 8.20 9.07
C PRO A 170 -8.40 8.66 7.70
N ASN A 171 -8.08 9.95 7.54
CA ASN A 171 -7.52 10.47 6.29
C ASN A 171 -6.09 9.99 6.00
N ARG A 172 -5.41 9.41 6.99
CA ARG A 172 -4.07 8.81 6.84
C ARG A 172 -4.12 7.30 6.55
N ILE A 173 -5.31 6.70 6.52
CA ILE A 173 -5.47 5.25 6.39
C ILE A 173 -6.03 4.91 5.02
N VAL A 174 -5.34 4.05 4.28
CA VAL A 174 -5.86 3.35 3.11
C VAL A 174 -6.09 1.89 3.45
N VAL A 175 -7.28 1.39 3.07
CA VAL A 175 -7.62 -0.03 3.12
C VAL A 175 -7.57 -0.55 1.68
N ASP A 176 -6.70 -1.51 1.41
CA ASP A 176 -6.37 -1.96 0.06
C ASP A 176 -7.03 -3.29 -0.32
N HIS A 177 -6.87 -3.65 -1.59
CA HIS A 177 -7.47 -4.82 -2.24
C HIS A 177 -8.99 -4.85 -2.15
N LEU A 178 -9.62 -3.68 -2.12
CA LEU A 178 -11.06 -3.55 -2.06
C LEU A 178 -11.70 -3.90 -3.41
N THR A 179 -12.87 -4.49 -3.33
CA THR A 179 -13.72 -4.91 -4.45
C THR A 179 -14.96 -4.02 -4.52
N PRO A 180 -15.75 -4.07 -5.61
CA PRO A 180 -17.03 -3.35 -5.68
C PRO A 180 -18.00 -3.66 -4.54
N GLU A 181 -17.88 -4.84 -3.93
CA GLU A 181 -18.67 -5.25 -2.77
C GLU A 181 -18.18 -4.62 -1.45
N THR A 182 -16.87 -4.49 -1.28
CA THR A 182 -16.25 -4.13 0.01
C THR A 182 -15.87 -2.67 0.14
N VAL A 183 -15.68 -1.96 -0.99
CA VAL A 183 -15.22 -0.57 -1.02
C VAL A 183 -16.09 0.39 -0.20
N GLY A 184 -17.42 0.17 -0.20
CA GLY A 184 -18.37 1.00 0.52
C GLY A 184 -18.07 1.04 2.02
N SER A 185 -17.77 -0.12 2.62
CA SER A 185 -17.47 -0.26 4.04
C SER A 185 -16.27 0.55 4.52
N ALA A 186 -15.27 0.75 3.66
CA ALA A 186 -14.10 1.58 3.96
C ALA A 186 -14.42 3.07 3.78
N LEU A 187 -15.05 3.44 2.65
CA LEU A 187 -15.38 4.83 2.32
C LEU A 187 -16.42 5.45 3.28
N GLU A 188 -17.37 4.64 3.78
CA GLU A 188 -18.38 5.09 4.75
C GLU A 188 -17.74 5.44 6.11
N ARG A 189 -16.68 4.73 6.50
CA ARG A 189 -15.88 4.99 7.71
C ARG A 189 -14.84 6.10 7.53
N GLY A 190 -14.75 6.69 6.33
CA GLY A 190 -13.87 7.83 6.04
C GLY A 190 -12.44 7.45 5.65
N PHE A 191 -12.13 6.16 5.51
CA PHE A 191 -10.83 5.70 5.02
C PHE A 191 -10.68 5.93 3.52
N TRP A 192 -9.44 5.89 3.05
CA TRP A 192 -9.12 5.76 1.62
C TRP A 192 -9.27 4.32 1.17
N ALA A 193 -9.56 4.14 -0.10
CA ALA A 193 -9.77 2.84 -0.72
C ALA A 193 -8.69 2.54 -1.77
N GLY A 194 -7.91 1.50 -1.55
CA GLY A 194 -7.01 0.93 -2.55
C GLY A 194 -7.74 -0.15 -3.35
N VAL A 195 -7.66 -0.06 -4.68
CA VAL A 195 -8.25 -1.03 -5.61
C VAL A 195 -7.15 -1.57 -6.51
N THR A 196 -6.94 -2.88 -6.42
CA THR A 196 -5.92 -3.57 -7.20
C THR A 196 -6.44 -4.00 -8.56
N MET A 197 -5.88 -3.43 -9.61
CA MET A 197 -6.12 -3.79 -10.99
C MET A 197 -5.13 -4.86 -11.45
N SER A 198 -5.62 -6.07 -11.66
CA SER A 198 -4.87 -7.16 -12.27
C SER A 198 -5.82 -8.22 -12.83
N PRO A 199 -5.36 -9.11 -13.72
CA PRO A 199 -6.21 -10.15 -14.32
C PRO A 199 -6.86 -11.12 -13.30
N ILE A 200 -6.35 -11.15 -12.07
CA ILE A 200 -6.80 -12.06 -11.00
C ILE A 200 -7.59 -11.34 -9.88
N LYS A 201 -7.68 -10.00 -9.92
CA LYS A 201 -8.39 -9.19 -8.91
C LYS A 201 -9.51 -8.37 -9.58
N CYS A 202 -9.33 -7.06 -9.74
CA CYS A 202 -10.35 -6.19 -10.35
C CYS A 202 -10.00 -5.81 -11.79
N GLY A 203 -11.01 -5.84 -12.66
CA GLY A 203 -10.94 -5.35 -14.03
C GLY A 203 -11.35 -3.88 -14.18
N PRO A 204 -11.20 -3.29 -15.38
CA PRO A 204 -11.70 -1.95 -15.70
C PRO A 204 -13.18 -1.72 -15.33
N GLU A 205 -14.03 -2.71 -15.58
CA GLU A 205 -15.47 -2.69 -15.30
C GLU A 205 -15.76 -2.59 -13.80
N ASP A 206 -14.97 -3.26 -12.95
CA ASP A 206 -15.12 -3.19 -11.50
C ASP A 206 -14.77 -1.78 -11.00
N VAL A 207 -13.68 -1.21 -11.51
CA VAL A 207 -13.27 0.16 -11.15
C VAL A 207 -14.33 1.17 -11.57
N LEU A 208 -14.87 1.05 -12.79
CA LEU A 208 -15.95 1.92 -13.25
C LEU A 208 -17.21 1.76 -12.39
N ALA A 209 -17.57 0.52 -12.04
CA ALA A 209 -18.70 0.25 -11.16
C ALA A 209 -18.52 0.89 -9.77
N ILE A 210 -17.30 0.88 -9.22
CA ILE A 210 -16.97 1.57 -7.97
C ILE A 210 -17.18 3.09 -8.10
N LEU A 211 -16.66 3.69 -9.16
CA LEU A 211 -16.73 5.15 -9.39
C LEU A 211 -18.15 5.66 -9.67
N ASP A 212 -18.99 4.81 -10.25
CA ASP A 212 -20.40 5.10 -10.51
C ASP A 212 -21.26 4.93 -9.26
N ARG A 213 -21.07 3.84 -8.51
CA ARG A 213 -21.89 3.51 -7.33
C ARG A 213 -21.56 4.38 -6.12
N PHE A 214 -20.30 4.78 -5.94
CA PHE A 214 -19.84 5.48 -4.75
C PHE A 214 -19.27 6.87 -5.12
N PRO A 215 -20.05 7.95 -5.02
CA PRO A 215 -19.58 9.29 -5.40
C PRO A 215 -18.28 9.74 -4.72
N LYS A 216 -18.08 9.35 -3.44
CA LYS A 216 -16.85 9.61 -2.67
C LYS A 216 -15.61 8.91 -3.25
N ALA A 217 -15.78 7.82 -4.00
CA ALA A 217 -14.67 7.07 -4.58
C ALA A 217 -13.80 7.94 -5.49
N ARG A 218 -14.39 8.92 -6.18
CA ARG A 218 -13.67 9.80 -7.11
C ARG A 218 -12.56 10.62 -6.43
N GLU A 219 -12.65 10.83 -5.13
CA GLU A 219 -11.70 11.63 -4.36
C GLU A 219 -10.90 10.81 -3.33
N ARG A 220 -11.26 9.53 -3.13
CA ARG A 220 -10.71 8.67 -2.08
C ARG A 220 -10.28 7.28 -2.55
N VAL A 221 -10.42 6.97 -3.84
CA VAL A 221 -9.88 5.74 -4.43
C VAL A 221 -8.52 6.00 -5.05
N MET A 222 -7.60 5.07 -4.78
CA MET A 222 -6.29 4.95 -5.40
C MET A 222 -6.21 3.60 -6.11
N LEU A 223 -5.60 3.56 -7.28
CA LEU A 223 -5.37 2.32 -8.01
C LEU A 223 -3.96 1.79 -7.73
N ASN A 224 -3.83 0.48 -7.74
CA ASN A 224 -2.55 -0.21 -7.76
C ASN A 224 -2.61 -1.48 -8.60
N THR A 225 -1.48 -2.15 -8.78
CA THR A 225 -1.42 -3.45 -9.46
C THR A 225 -1.09 -4.62 -8.55
N ASP A 226 -0.56 -4.37 -7.35
CA ASP A 226 -0.02 -5.42 -6.46
C ASP A 226 1.02 -6.30 -7.19
N SER A 227 1.73 -5.68 -8.14
CA SER A 227 2.73 -6.39 -8.95
C SER A 227 3.85 -6.90 -8.05
N ASN A 228 4.24 -8.16 -8.27
CA ASN A 228 5.32 -8.84 -7.57
C ASN A 228 6.24 -9.51 -8.61
N HIS A 229 6.54 -10.80 -8.50
CA HIS A 229 7.22 -11.55 -9.57
C HIS A 229 6.50 -11.43 -10.92
N ASP A 230 5.16 -11.41 -10.90
CA ASP A 230 4.36 -11.05 -12.06
C ASP A 230 4.10 -9.53 -12.06
N PHE A 231 4.44 -8.88 -13.17
CA PHE A 231 4.18 -7.46 -13.39
C PHE A 231 2.93 -7.23 -14.24
N TYR A 232 2.03 -6.38 -13.75
CA TYR A 232 0.80 -6.03 -14.42
C TYR A 232 0.85 -4.59 -14.94
N GLU A 233 0.39 -4.39 -16.17
CA GLU A 233 0.31 -3.07 -16.81
C GLU A 233 -1.10 -2.48 -16.72
N ASP A 234 -2.03 -3.19 -16.08
CA ASP A 234 -3.47 -3.00 -16.14
C ASP A 234 -3.90 -1.61 -15.68
N LEU A 235 -3.35 -1.12 -14.56
CA LEU A 235 -3.56 0.26 -14.11
C LEU A 235 -3.15 1.26 -15.18
N PHE A 236 -1.92 1.14 -15.71
CA PHE A 236 -1.39 2.07 -16.70
C PHE A 236 -2.25 2.06 -17.97
N ARG A 237 -2.63 0.87 -18.46
CA ARG A 237 -3.49 0.72 -19.63
C ARG A 237 -4.88 1.30 -19.39
N PHE A 238 -5.44 1.09 -18.20
CA PHE A 238 -6.75 1.60 -17.82
C PHE A 238 -6.78 3.13 -17.83
N VAL A 239 -5.85 3.79 -17.14
CA VAL A 239 -5.83 5.27 -17.05
C VAL A 239 -5.45 5.97 -18.36
N HIS A 240 -4.93 5.23 -19.34
CA HIS A 240 -4.68 5.73 -20.71
C HIS A 240 -5.72 5.26 -21.73
N SER A 241 -6.72 4.48 -21.31
CA SER A 241 -7.78 3.99 -22.20
C SER A 241 -8.74 5.13 -22.59
N ARG A 242 -9.30 5.05 -23.80
CA ARG A 242 -10.32 6.02 -24.27
C ARG A 242 -11.67 5.84 -23.60
N SER A 243 -11.91 4.68 -22.97
CA SER A 243 -13.13 4.37 -22.23
C SER A 243 -13.18 5.03 -20.86
N THR A 244 -12.02 5.40 -20.30
CA THR A 244 -11.96 6.07 -19.00
C THR A 244 -12.08 7.58 -19.19
N ARG A 245 -12.99 8.22 -18.46
CA ARG A 245 -13.09 9.68 -18.49
C ARG A 245 -11.78 10.29 -18.00
N GLN A 246 -11.27 11.27 -18.73
CA GLN A 246 -9.94 11.84 -18.47
C GLN A 246 -9.81 12.46 -17.07
N ASP A 247 -10.89 13.06 -16.55
CA ASP A 247 -10.91 13.59 -15.18
C ASP A 247 -10.74 12.50 -14.14
N TRP A 248 -11.34 11.32 -14.34
CA TRP A 248 -11.18 10.17 -13.45
C TRP A 248 -9.80 9.57 -13.57
N ALA A 249 -9.31 9.35 -14.79
CA ALA A 249 -7.99 8.80 -15.05
C ALA A 249 -6.88 9.58 -14.36
N TYR A 250 -6.93 10.92 -14.40
CA TYR A 250 -5.98 11.77 -13.68
C TYR A 250 -6.13 11.64 -12.15
N ARG A 251 -7.38 11.66 -11.64
CA ARG A 251 -7.63 11.59 -10.20
C ARG A 251 -7.16 10.29 -9.57
N ILE A 252 -7.67 9.16 -10.04
CA ILE A 252 -7.42 7.85 -9.41
C ILE A 252 -6.08 7.24 -9.82
N GLY A 253 -5.52 7.68 -10.95
CA GLY A 253 -4.21 7.24 -11.44
C GLY A 253 -3.04 8.11 -10.98
N PHE A 254 -3.30 9.27 -10.35
CA PHE A 254 -2.25 10.18 -9.88
C PHE A 254 -2.67 11.01 -8.68
N GLU A 255 -3.64 11.94 -8.84
CA GLU A 255 -3.89 13.02 -7.85
C GLU A 255 -4.26 12.49 -6.46
N ASN A 256 -5.15 11.49 -6.41
CA ASN A 256 -5.62 10.88 -5.16
C ASN A 256 -4.45 10.25 -4.40
N THR A 257 -3.63 9.46 -5.09
CA THR A 257 -2.45 8.81 -4.50
C THR A 257 -1.42 9.83 -4.04
N ALA A 258 -1.12 10.82 -4.88
CA ALA A 258 -0.18 11.87 -4.55
C ALA A 258 -0.63 12.70 -3.34
N ARG A 259 -1.93 12.97 -3.21
CA ARG A 259 -2.52 13.68 -2.07
C ARG A 259 -2.52 12.84 -0.80
N PHE A 260 -2.92 11.57 -0.87
CA PHE A 260 -2.93 10.68 0.28
C PHE A 260 -1.55 10.59 0.92
N PHE A 261 -0.52 10.33 0.10
CA PHE A 261 0.85 10.21 0.58
C PHE A 261 1.57 11.54 0.83
N GLY A 262 0.94 12.69 0.56
CA GLY A 262 1.57 14.01 0.75
C GLY A 262 2.78 14.24 -0.15
N ILE A 263 2.74 13.74 -1.39
CA ILE A 263 3.86 13.79 -2.36
C ILE A 263 3.53 14.60 -3.62
N LEU A 264 2.42 15.32 -3.67
CA LEU A 264 1.99 16.06 -4.86
C LEU A 264 3.01 17.10 -5.36
N ASP A 265 3.74 17.73 -4.44
CA ASP A 265 4.81 18.70 -4.71
C ASP A 265 6.13 18.05 -5.16
N ARG A 266 6.24 16.72 -5.09
CA ARG A 266 7.41 15.95 -5.53
C ARG A 266 7.37 15.58 -7.01
N PHE A 267 6.34 15.99 -7.75
CA PHE A 267 6.11 15.60 -9.14
C PHE A 267 6.05 16.74 -10.15
#